data_AF-A0A432QTS9-F1
#
_entry.id   AF-A0A432QTS9-F1
#
_cell.length_a   1.000
_cell.length_b   1.000
_cell.length_c   1.000
_cell.angle_alpha   90.00
_cell.angle_beta   90.00
_cell.angle_gamma   90.00
#
_symmetry.space_group_name_H-M   'P 1'
#
loop_
_entity.id
_entity.type
_entity.pdbx_description
1 polymer ?
#
loop_
_entity_poly.entity_id
_entity_poly.type
_entity_poly.pdbx_seq_one_letter_code
_entity_poly.pdbx_strand_id
1 'polypeptide(L)'
;MKITCPFCGNVCDDINFNGEIEVEKLCPLGESKLTREKKRIPYPMIEGKKVSYEEAIEKAVEILLNAKRPLLYGWSSTVNEAIRLGVILAERVGGVYDNTSSVCHGPTILAMIEEGLPGGTLGQAKNRADVIVFWGCNPAEAHPRHPSRYSVMVKGFLIKSRKVRHVVVVDIRKTATALLATDFYCIKP
;
A
#
# COMPACT_ATOMS: atom_id res chain seq x y z
N MET A 1 -23.55 1.62 -0.37
CA MET A 1 -22.51 2.66 -0.61
C MET A 1 -21.24 2.01 -1.16
N LYS A 2 -20.30 2.82 -1.70
CA LYS A 2 -18.97 2.35 -2.10
C LYS A 2 -17.94 2.60 -1.01
N ILE A 3 -17.00 1.68 -0.83
CA ILE A 3 -15.90 1.79 0.13
C ILE A 3 -14.56 1.51 -0.52
N THR A 4 -13.51 1.99 0.14
CA THR A 4 -12.12 1.83 -0.30
C THR A 4 -11.41 0.73 0.50
N CYS A 5 -10.65 -0.13 -0.19
CA CYS A 5 -9.82 -1.16 0.45
C CYS A 5 -8.58 -0.55 1.12
N PRO A 6 -8.37 -0.76 2.43
CA PRO A 6 -7.25 -0.20 3.18
C PRO A 6 -6.07 -1.19 3.28
N PHE A 7 -5.72 -1.89 2.19
CA PHE A 7 -4.68 -2.93 2.22
C PHE A 7 -3.40 -2.54 1.47
N CYS A 8 -3.43 -2.51 0.13
CA CYS A 8 -2.26 -2.20 -0.70
C CYS A 8 -2.42 -0.86 -1.42
N GLY A 9 -1.36 -0.42 -2.10
CA GLY A 9 -1.32 0.85 -2.85
C GLY A 9 -2.29 0.94 -4.04
N ASN A 10 -3.04 -0.11 -4.38
CA ASN A 10 -4.08 -0.04 -5.40
C ASN A 10 -5.32 0.76 -4.96
N VAL A 11 -5.56 0.88 -3.64
CA VAL A 11 -6.65 1.69 -3.06
C VAL A 11 -7.99 1.47 -3.77
N CYS A 12 -8.41 0.20 -3.89
CA CYS A 12 -9.60 -0.15 -4.65
C CYS A 12 -10.87 0.43 -4.03
N ASP A 13 -11.56 1.32 -4.75
CA ASP A 13 -12.72 2.12 -4.30
C ASP A 13 -14.08 1.67 -4.88
N ASP A 14 -14.14 0.49 -5.49
CA ASP A 14 -15.33 -0.03 -6.17
C ASP A 14 -16.09 -1.11 -5.37
N ILE A 15 -15.71 -1.31 -4.11
CA ILE A 15 -16.24 -2.32 -3.20
C ILE A 15 -17.62 -1.88 -2.71
N ASN A 16 -18.60 -2.77 -2.78
CA ASN A 16 -19.95 -2.50 -2.32
C ASN A 16 -20.07 -2.78 -0.82
N PHE A 17 -20.78 -1.89 -0.13
CA PHE A 17 -21.19 -2.06 1.26
C PHE A 17 -22.69 -1.76 1.40
N ASN A 18 -23.45 -2.74 1.87
CA ASN A 18 -24.90 -2.64 2.11
C ASN A 18 -25.27 -3.24 3.47
N GLY A 19 -24.62 -2.78 4.54
CA GLY A 19 -24.68 -3.40 5.87
C GLY A 19 -23.62 -4.48 6.07
N GLU A 20 -23.24 -5.17 4.99
CA GLU A 20 -22.10 -6.07 4.93
C GLU A 20 -21.25 -5.80 3.68
N ILE A 21 -20.03 -6.35 3.64
CA ILE A 21 -19.07 -6.17 2.56
C ILE A 21 -19.29 -7.25 1.51
N GLU A 22 -19.58 -6.85 0.27
CA GLU A 22 -19.67 -7.78 -0.84
C GLU A 22 -18.27 -8.21 -1.31
N VAL A 23 -18.00 -9.51 -1.26
CA VAL A 23 -16.66 -10.07 -1.49
C VAL A 23 -16.25 -10.12 -2.96
N GLU A 24 -17.20 -10.06 -3.91
CA GLU A 24 -16.95 -10.28 -5.35
C GLU A 24 -15.86 -9.38 -5.95
N LYS A 25 -15.69 -8.18 -5.39
CA LYS A 25 -14.70 -7.18 -5.86
C LYS A 25 -13.43 -7.13 -5.00
N LEU A 26 -13.29 -8.04 -4.04
CA LEU A 26 -12.08 -8.15 -3.24
C LEU A 26 -11.11 -9.14 -3.88
N CYS A 27 -9.82 -8.85 -3.76
CA CYS A 27 -8.81 -9.90 -3.88
C CYS A 27 -8.62 -10.58 -2.52
N PRO A 28 -7.89 -11.71 -2.45
CA PRO A 28 -7.67 -12.43 -1.19
C PRO A 28 -7.11 -11.56 -0.05
N LEU A 29 -6.28 -10.55 -0.37
CA LEU A 29 -5.73 -9.61 0.61
C LEU A 29 -6.80 -8.66 1.17
N GLY A 30 -7.63 -8.10 0.30
CA GLY A 30 -8.73 -7.22 0.69
C GLY A 30 -9.78 -7.96 1.50
N GLU A 31 -10.15 -9.16 1.07
CA GLU A 31 -11.05 -10.06 1.79
C GLU A 31 -10.50 -10.39 3.18
N SER A 32 -9.23 -10.82 3.26
CA SER A 32 -8.59 -11.11 4.54
C SER A 32 -8.56 -9.90 5.49
N LYS A 33 -8.52 -8.68 4.95
CA LYS A 33 -8.53 -7.45 5.75
C LYS A 33 -9.94 -7.03 6.15
N LEU A 34 -10.96 -7.31 5.36
CA LEU A 34 -12.28 -6.69 5.53
C LEU A 34 -13.34 -7.64 6.09
N THR A 35 -13.26 -8.94 5.82
CA THR A 35 -14.33 -9.89 6.18
C THR A 35 -13.93 -10.90 7.24
N ARG A 36 -12.64 -11.24 7.33
CA ARG A 36 -12.17 -12.25 8.28
C ARG A 36 -12.20 -11.73 9.71
N GLU A 37 -12.65 -12.59 10.63
CA GLU A 37 -12.51 -12.37 12.06
C GLU A 37 -11.02 -12.23 12.41
N LYS A 38 -10.71 -11.28 13.30
CA LYS A 38 -9.33 -11.00 13.73
C LYS A 38 -9.26 -11.09 15.23
N LYS A 39 -8.12 -11.59 15.73
CA LYS A 39 -7.72 -11.42 17.12
C LYS A 39 -7.46 -9.93 17.35
N ARG A 40 -8.47 -9.23 17.88
CA ARG A 40 -8.41 -7.81 18.18
C ARG A 40 -7.99 -7.61 19.63
N ILE A 41 -6.99 -6.76 19.86
CA ILE A 41 -6.68 -6.25 21.19
C ILE A 41 -7.80 -5.28 21.58
N PRO A 42 -8.62 -5.58 22.61
CA PRO A 42 -9.83 -4.79 22.89
C PRO A 42 -9.61 -3.66 23.91
N TYR A 43 -8.44 -3.61 24.55
CA TYR A 43 -8.09 -2.62 25.57
C TYR A 43 -6.59 -2.30 25.53
N PRO A 44 -6.17 -1.11 25.96
CA PRO A 44 -4.75 -0.79 26.11
C PRO A 44 -4.13 -1.59 27.27
N MET A 45 -2.82 -1.77 27.19
CA MET A 45 -2.06 -2.51 28.20
C MET A 45 -0.72 -1.82 28.49
N ILE A 46 -0.30 -1.84 29.76
CA ILE A 46 1.05 -1.48 30.20
C ILE A 46 1.67 -2.75 30.78
N GLU A 47 2.79 -3.20 30.23
CA GLU A 47 3.50 -4.43 30.67
C GLU A 47 2.57 -5.66 30.76
N GLY A 48 1.64 -5.78 29.81
CA GLY A 48 0.68 -6.88 29.73
C GLY A 48 -0.54 -6.76 30.65
N LYS A 49 -0.64 -5.70 31.47
CA LYS A 49 -1.80 -5.44 32.34
C LYS A 49 -2.77 -4.48 31.67
N LYS A 50 -4.05 -4.81 31.69
CA LYS A 50 -5.13 -3.94 31.20
C LYS A 50 -5.19 -2.65 32.02
N VAL A 51 -5.29 -1.51 31.33
CA VAL A 51 -5.40 -0.16 31.92
C VAL A 51 -6.47 0.66 31.18
N SER A 52 -6.76 1.88 31.63
CA SER A 52 -7.61 2.82 30.88
C SER A 52 -6.85 3.44 29.69
N TYR A 53 -7.56 4.12 28.79
CA TYR A 53 -6.91 4.87 27.71
C TYR A 53 -6.12 6.06 28.26
N GLU A 54 -6.66 6.73 29.28
CA GLU A 54 -6.02 7.87 29.95
C GLU A 54 -4.68 7.45 30.58
N GLU A 55 -4.66 6.34 31.32
CA GLU A 55 -3.43 5.79 31.91
C GLU A 55 -2.39 5.41 30.84
N ALA A 56 -2.84 4.77 29.75
CA ALA A 56 -1.95 4.38 28.66
C ALA A 56 -1.36 5.59 27.91
N ILE A 57 -2.17 6.63 27.67
CA ILE A 57 -1.75 7.87 27.04
C ILE A 57 -0.76 8.61 27.93
N GLU A 58 -1.05 8.75 29.22
CA GLU A 58 -0.15 9.42 30.18
C GLU A 58 1.22 8.73 30.22
N LYS A 59 1.23 7.39 30.25
CA LYS A 59 2.48 6.64 30.21
C LYS A 59 3.25 6.83 28.90
N ALA A 60 2.55 6.89 27.76
CA ALA A 60 3.18 7.18 26.47
C ALA A 60 3.78 8.60 26.44
N VAL A 61 3.09 9.59 27.01
CA VAL A 61 3.59 10.97 27.15
C VAL A 61 4.84 11.01 28.02
N GLU A 62 4.83 10.36 29.18
CA GLU A 62 6.00 10.25 30.07
C GLU A 62 7.22 9.67 29.33
N ILE A 63 7.04 8.59 28.56
CA ILE A 63 8.12 7.97 27.78
C ILE A 63 8.67 8.94 26.73
N LEU A 64 7.78 9.61 25.99
CA LEU A 64 8.19 10.54 24.93
C LEU A 64 8.92 11.77 25.47
N LEU A 65 8.46 12.34 26.59
CA LEU A 65 9.08 13.51 27.21
C LEU A 65 10.46 13.21 27.82
N ASN A 66 10.66 11.99 28.35
CA ASN A 66 11.94 11.57 28.92
C ASN A 66 12.93 11.04 27.87
N ALA A 67 12.50 10.82 26.63
CA ALA A 67 13.35 10.33 25.57
C ALA A 67 14.28 11.44 25.04
N LYS A 68 15.58 11.15 24.93
CA LYS A 68 16.56 12.08 24.35
C LYS A 68 16.46 12.21 22.82
N ARG A 69 15.97 11.15 22.15
CA ARG A 69 15.84 11.07 20.68
C ARG A 69 14.78 10.02 20.32
N PRO A 70 13.48 10.31 20.54
CA PRO A 70 12.41 9.35 20.26
C PRO A 70 12.28 9.13 18.74
N LEU A 71 12.01 7.88 18.34
CA LEU A 71 11.63 7.53 16.96
C LEU A 71 10.12 7.27 16.91
N LEU A 72 9.43 7.96 16.02
CA LEU A 72 8.03 7.72 15.73
C LEU A 72 7.89 7.13 14.32
N TYR A 73 7.70 5.81 14.26
CA TYR A 73 7.75 5.01 13.04
C TYR A 73 6.39 4.36 12.66
N GLY A 74 6.14 4.19 11.37
CA GLY A 74 5.05 3.36 10.84
C GLY A 74 4.21 4.09 9.81
N TRP A 75 3.12 4.71 10.26
CA TRP A 75 2.23 5.66 9.54
C TRP A 75 1.54 5.21 8.24
N SER A 76 2.10 4.28 7.47
CA SER A 76 1.61 3.88 6.13
C SER A 76 0.28 3.11 6.13
N SER A 77 -0.35 2.91 7.30
CA SER A 77 -1.61 2.18 7.46
C SER A 77 -2.58 2.91 8.39
N THR A 78 -2.59 4.24 8.34
CA THR A 78 -3.56 5.12 8.99
C THR A 78 -4.06 6.20 8.02
N VAL A 79 -4.95 7.06 8.48
CA VAL A 79 -5.50 8.18 7.68
C VAL A 79 -4.59 9.40 7.73
N ASN A 80 -4.67 10.27 6.73
CA ASN A 80 -3.79 11.44 6.60
C ASN A 80 -3.93 12.42 7.77
N GLU A 81 -5.10 12.51 8.39
CA GLU A 81 -5.37 13.34 9.56
C GLU A 81 -4.51 12.90 10.75
N ALA A 82 -4.36 11.59 10.96
CA ALA A 82 -3.50 11.04 12.00
C ALA A 82 -2.01 11.23 11.67
N ILE A 83 -1.62 11.08 10.39
CA ILE A 83 -0.25 11.35 9.92
C ILE A 83 0.14 12.80 10.23
N ARG A 84 -0.74 13.76 9.94
CA ARG A 84 -0.53 15.19 10.22
C ARG A 84 -0.29 15.44 11.71
N LEU A 85 -1.10 14.86 12.59
CA LEU A 85 -0.92 14.98 14.03
C LEU A 85 0.38 14.32 14.50
N GLY A 86 0.78 13.20 13.87
CA GLY A 86 2.04 12.53 14.13
C GLY A 86 3.28 13.38 13.83
N VAL A 87 3.26 14.16 12.73
CA VAL A 87 4.34 15.10 12.40
C VAL A 87 4.44 16.19 13.45
N ILE A 88 3.31 16.81 13.84
CA ILE A 88 3.27 17.83 14.89
C ILE A 88 3.77 17.27 16.23
N LEU A 89 3.42 16.03 16.55
CA LEU A 89 3.90 15.35 17.75
C LEU A 89 5.42 15.17 17.71
N ALA A 90 5.98 14.70 16.58
CA ALA A 90 7.42 14.51 16.41
C ALA A 90 8.19 15.82 16.59
N GLU A 91 7.69 16.92 16.03
CA GLU A 91 8.26 18.26 16.24
C GLU A 91 8.26 18.66 17.72
N ARG A 92 7.13 18.48 18.42
CA ARG A 92 6.99 18.84 19.85
C ARG A 92 7.93 18.07 20.76
N VAL A 93 8.19 16.80 20.46
CA VAL A 93 9.06 15.94 21.29
C VAL A 93 10.51 15.92 20.82
N GLY A 94 10.87 16.69 19.78
CA GLY A 94 12.21 16.66 19.19
C GLY A 94 12.59 15.29 18.62
N GLY A 95 11.61 14.55 18.10
CA GLY A 95 11.76 13.18 17.64
C GLY A 95 12.16 13.04 16.18
N VAL A 96 12.61 11.85 15.82
CA VAL A 96 12.77 11.40 14.44
C VAL A 96 11.44 10.86 13.95
N TYR A 97 10.96 11.38 12.83
CA TYR A 97 9.76 10.89 12.16
C TYR A 97 10.18 10.06 10.94
N ASP A 98 9.70 8.82 10.85
CA ASP A 98 9.95 7.95 9.69
C ASP A 98 8.74 7.04 9.42
N ASN A 99 8.57 6.55 8.20
CA ASN A 99 7.49 5.63 7.84
C ASN A 99 8.04 4.42 7.09
N THR A 100 7.16 3.51 6.67
CA THR A 100 7.61 2.29 5.95
C THR A 100 8.25 2.56 4.59
N SER A 101 8.28 3.81 4.10
CA SER A 101 8.98 4.12 2.86
C SER A 101 10.48 3.89 3.01
N SER A 102 11.09 4.12 4.18
CA SER A 102 12.54 3.92 4.39
C SER A 102 13.02 2.50 4.07
N VAL A 103 12.14 1.50 4.17
CA VAL A 103 12.40 0.09 3.82
C VAL A 103 11.68 -0.38 2.56
N CYS A 104 11.08 0.53 1.80
CA CYS A 104 10.29 0.22 0.61
C CYS A 104 10.68 1.17 -0.54
N HIS A 105 9.95 2.27 -0.72
CA HIS A 105 10.17 3.22 -1.81
C HIS A 105 11.12 4.38 -1.48
N GLY A 106 11.84 4.32 -0.36
CA GLY A 106 12.84 5.30 0.05
C GLY A 106 13.92 5.54 -1.01
N PRO A 107 14.55 4.48 -1.57
CA PRO A 107 15.47 4.63 -2.69
C PRO A 107 14.83 5.27 -3.92
N THR A 108 13.56 4.95 -4.22
CA THR A 108 12.81 5.60 -5.31
C THR A 108 12.64 7.10 -5.05
N ILE A 109 12.35 7.50 -3.80
CA ILE A 109 12.22 8.91 -3.42
C ILE A 109 13.54 9.66 -3.64
N LEU A 110 14.68 9.07 -3.26
CA LEU A 110 15.99 9.68 -3.49
C LEU A 110 16.26 9.88 -4.99
N ALA A 111 16.02 8.85 -5.81
CA ALA A 111 16.18 8.95 -7.26
C ALA A 111 15.25 10.02 -7.87
N MET A 112 14.01 10.15 -7.38
CA MET A 112 13.09 11.21 -7.85
C MET A 112 13.54 12.62 -7.48
N ILE A 113 14.23 12.79 -6.36
CA ILE A 113 14.79 14.09 -5.96
C ILE A 113 15.92 14.49 -6.91
N GLU A 114 16.75 13.52 -7.31
CA GLU A 114 17.91 13.75 -8.18
C GLU A 114 17.52 13.90 -9.66
N GLU A 115 16.63 13.04 -10.16
CA GLU A 115 16.35 12.88 -11.59
C GLU A 115 14.93 13.27 -12.01
N GLY A 116 14.04 13.55 -11.05
CA GLY A 116 12.63 13.85 -11.30
C GLY A 116 11.74 12.61 -11.47
N LEU A 117 10.44 12.85 -11.68
CA LEU A 117 9.42 11.80 -11.84
C LEU A 117 8.57 12.02 -13.10
N PRO A 118 8.85 11.31 -14.22
CA PRO A 118 7.91 11.23 -15.33
C PRO A 118 6.70 10.35 -14.91
N GLY A 119 5.65 10.99 -14.43
CA GLY A 119 4.49 10.33 -13.83
C GLY A 119 3.25 10.23 -14.73
N GLY A 120 2.28 9.44 -14.27
CA GLY A 120 0.96 9.33 -14.86
C GLY A 120 -0.04 8.68 -13.89
N THR A 121 -1.33 8.87 -14.13
CA THR A 121 -2.36 8.20 -13.31
C THR A 121 -2.66 6.80 -13.84
N LEU A 122 -3.22 5.93 -13.01
CA LEU A 122 -3.70 4.60 -13.42
C LEU A 122 -4.73 4.67 -14.57
N GLY A 123 -5.44 5.79 -14.70
CA GLY A 123 -6.34 6.06 -15.82
C GLY A 123 -5.61 6.22 -17.16
N GLN A 124 -4.42 6.83 -17.17
CA GLN A 124 -3.60 6.95 -18.39
C GLN A 124 -3.13 5.57 -18.84
N ALA A 125 -2.58 4.77 -17.93
CA ALA A 125 -2.17 3.39 -18.20
C ALA A 125 -3.34 2.53 -18.72
N LYS A 126 -4.49 2.56 -18.03
CA LYS A 126 -5.70 1.84 -18.45
C LYS A 126 -6.12 2.21 -19.87
N ASN A 127 -6.13 3.50 -20.19
CA ASN A 127 -6.77 3.99 -21.39
C ASN A 127 -5.87 3.99 -22.64
N ARG A 128 -4.56 4.11 -22.47
CA ARG A 128 -3.63 4.42 -23.57
C ARG A 128 -2.43 3.49 -23.67
N ALA A 129 -1.99 2.86 -22.58
CA ALA A 129 -0.76 2.06 -22.60
C ALA A 129 -0.97 0.73 -23.33
N ASP A 130 -0.28 0.60 -24.46
CA ASP A 130 -0.12 -0.61 -25.26
C ASP A 130 1.14 -1.39 -24.86
N VAL A 131 2.11 -0.78 -24.17
CA VAL A 131 3.23 -1.46 -23.50
C VAL A 131 3.13 -1.29 -21.98
N ILE A 132 3.25 -2.39 -21.25
CA ILE A 132 3.27 -2.42 -19.78
C ILE A 132 4.53 -3.16 -19.34
N VAL A 133 5.35 -2.52 -18.50
CA VAL A 133 6.55 -3.14 -17.92
C VAL A 133 6.35 -3.33 -16.43
N PHE A 134 6.45 -4.56 -15.95
CA PHE A 134 6.61 -4.88 -14.53
C PHE A 134 8.07 -5.24 -14.27
N TRP A 135 8.79 -4.32 -13.64
CA TRP A 135 10.21 -4.49 -13.33
C TRP A 135 10.40 -4.71 -11.84
N GLY A 136 10.94 -5.87 -11.45
CA GLY A 136 11.24 -6.19 -10.06
C GLY A 136 10.01 -6.21 -9.14
N CYS A 137 8.82 -6.49 -9.68
CA CYS A 137 7.59 -6.53 -8.90
C CYS A 137 6.66 -7.68 -9.33
N ASN A 138 5.89 -8.19 -8.36
CA ASN A 138 4.92 -9.27 -8.55
C ASN A 138 3.49 -8.81 -8.22
N PRO A 139 2.88 -7.91 -9.02
CA PRO A 139 1.53 -7.40 -8.76
C PRO A 139 0.45 -8.48 -8.70
N ALA A 140 0.59 -9.62 -9.37
CA ALA A 140 -0.38 -10.72 -9.25
C ALA A 140 -0.57 -11.19 -7.80
N GLU A 141 0.47 -11.10 -6.97
CA GLU A 141 0.43 -11.47 -5.54
C GLU A 141 0.39 -10.25 -4.62
N ALA A 142 1.19 -9.21 -4.87
CA ALA A 142 1.31 -8.05 -3.99
C ALA A 142 0.22 -7.00 -4.21
N HIS A 143 -0.29 -6.89 -5.44
CA HIS A 143 -1.30 -5.91 -5.84
C HIS A 143 -2.37 -6.56 -6.73
N PRO A 144 -3.09 -7.61 -6.30
CA PRO A 144 -3.70 -8.60 -7.20
C PRO A 144 -4.73 -8.05 -8.20
N ARG A 145 -5.36 -6.91 -7.89
CA ARG A 145 -6.30 -6.25 -8.80
C ARG A 145 -5.64 -5.29 -9.79
N HIS A 146 -4.34 -5.01 -9.68
CA HIS A 146 -3.62 -4.08 -10.55
C HIS A 146 -3.64 -4.55 -12.02
N PRO A 147 -3.34 -5.82 -12.35
CA PRO A 147 -3.42 -6.33 -13.72
C PRO A 147 -4.86 -6.29 -14.27
N SER A 148 -5.85 -6.67 -13.47
CA SER A 148 -7.23 -6.77 -13.96
C SER A 148 -7.95 -5.44 -14.07
N ARG A 149 -7.58 -4.46 -13.24
CA ARG A 149 -8.29 -3.19 -13.11
C ARG A 149 -7.63 -2.01 -13.81
N TYR A 150 -6.30 -1.98 -13.89
CA TYR A 150 -5.57 -0.78 -14.31
C TYR A 150 -4.61 -0.99 -15.46
N SER A 151 -4.07 -2.20 -15.67
CA SER A 151 -2.88 -2.34 -16.53
C SER A 151 -2.93 -3.44 -17.59
N VAL A 152 -3.39 -4.66 -17.30
CA VAL A 152 -3.18 -5.81 -18.21
C VAL A 152 -4.47 -6.25 -18.89
N MET A 153 -5.51 -6.62 -18.12
CA MET A 153 -6.74 -7.20 -18.66
C MET A 153 -7.81 -6.15 -18.96
N VAL A 154 -7.73 -4.98 -18.32
CA VAL A 154 -8.78 -3.95 -18.39
C VAL A 154 -8.89 -3.35 -19.80
N LYS A 155 -10.12 -3.12 -20.26
CA LYS A 155 -10.39 -2.33 -21.46
C LYS A 155 -10.32 -0.83 -21.15
N GLY A 156 -9.67 -0.09 -22.02
CA GLY A 156 -9.50 1.35 -21.97
C GLY A 156 -10.17 2.07 -23.14
N PHE A 157 -9.98 3.38 -23.19
CA PHE A 157 -10.45 4.23 -24.28
C PHE A 157 -9.80 3.84 -25.63
N LEU A 158 -8.47 3.77 -25.71
CA LEU A 158 -7.75 3.34 -26.93
C LEU A 158 -7.46 1.84 -26.91
N ILE A 159 -7.22 1.26 -25.73
CA ILE A 159 -6.91 -0.17 -25.57
C ILE A 159 -8.19 -1.01 -25.48
N LYS A 160 -8.60 -1.64 -26.59
CA LYS A 160 -9.88 -2.37 -26.64
C LYS A 160 -9.83 -3.82 -26.12
N SER A 161 -8.64 -4.41 -25.99
CA SER A 161 -8.47 -5.76 -25.44
C SER A 161 -7.05 -6.00 -24.92
N ARG A 162 -6.87 -7.03 -24.08
CA ARG A 162 -5.56 -7.52 -23.62
C ARG A 162 -4.59 -7.83 -24.76
N LYS A 163 -5.10 -8.25 -25.93
CA LYS A 163 -4.28 -8.64 -27.09
C LYS A 163 -3.48 -7.47 -27.68
N VAL A 164 -3.94 -6.23 -27.47
CA VAL A 164 -3.23 -5.02 -27.89
C VAL A 164 -2.05 -4.73 -26.97
N ARG A 165 -2.07 -5.25 -25.73
CA ARG A 165 -1.01 -4.98 -24.77
C ARG A 165 0.17 -5.91 -24.96
N HIS A 166 1.35 -5.33 -25.04
CA HIS A 166 2.62 -6.00 -24.89
C HIS A 166 3.04 -5.89 -23.42
N VAL A 167 3.13 -7.01 -22.72
CA VAL A 167 3.46 -7.02 -21.28
C VAL A 167 4.85 -7.60 -21.11
N VAL A 168 5.76 -6.79 -20.57
CA VAL A 168 7.12 -7.20 -20.24
C VAL A 168 7.22 -7.41 -18.74
N VAL A 169 7.78 -8.53 -18.32
CA VAL A 169 8.11 -8.80 -16.92
C VAL A 169 9.60 -9.03 -16.79
N VAL A 170 10.26 -8.27 -15.92
CA VAL A 170 11.68 -8.41 -15.58
C VAL A 170 11.76 -8.80 -14.11
N ASP A 171 12.22 -10.01 -13.84
CA ASP A 171 12.29 -10.56 -12.48
C ASP A 171 13.43 -11.60 -12.38
N ILE A 172 13.94 -11.87 -11.19
CA ILE A 172 14.95 -12.91 -10.96
C ILE A 172 14.34 -14.32 -10.91
N ARG A 173 13.01 -14.41 -10.88
CA ARG A 173 12.26 -15.68 -10.81
C ARG A 173 10.96 -15.62 -11.60
N LYS A 174 10.47 -16.78 -12.04
CA LYS A 174 9.18 -16.89 -12.75
C LYS A 174 8.01 -16.81 -11.77
N THR A 175 7.52 -15.59 -11.53
CA THR A 175 6.41 -15.29 -10.60
C THR A 175 5.03 -15.51 -11.22
N ALA A 176 3.97 -15.42 -10.42
CA ALA A 176 2.59 -15.39 -10.93
C ALA A 176 2.36 -14.24 -11.93
N THR A 177 3.05 -13.10 -11.78
CA THR A 177 2.99 -12.00 -12.75
C THR A 177 3.65 -12.38 -14.07
N ALA A 178 4.75 -13.15 -14.06
CA ALA A 178 5.41 -13.61 -15.28
C ALA A 178 4.50 -14.47 -16.18
N LEU A 179 3.49 -15.13 -15.60
CA LEU A 179 2.48 -15.88 -16.38
C LEU A 179 1.55 -14.97 -17.21
N LEU A 180 1.48 -13.68 -16.87
CA LEU A 180 0.72 -12.68 -17.63
C LEU A 180 1.54 -12.02 -18.74
N ALA A 181 2.85 -12.29 -18.81
CA ALA A 181 3.77 -11.61 -19.70
C ALA A 181 3.62 -12.07 -21.16
N THR A 182 3.83 -11.13 -22.07
CA THR A 182 4.19 -11.44 -23.46
C THR A 182 5.66 -11.87 -23.50
N ASP A 183 6.53 -11.07 -22.85
CA ASP A 183 7.95 -11.37 -22.70
C ASP A 183 8.36 -11.38 -21.24
N PHE A 184 9.04 -12.45 -20.83
CA PHE A 184 9.60 -12.60 -19.49
C PHE A 184 11.13 -12.66 -19.58
N TYR A 185 11.79 -11.71 -18.94
CA TYR A 185 13.24 -11.65 -18.80
C TYR A 185 13.64 -12.09 -17.40
N CYS A 186 14.22 -13.28 -17.31
CA CYS A 186 14.84 -13.78 -16.09
C CYS A 186 16.26 -13.23 -15.97
N ILE A 187 16.49 -12.32 -15.03
CA ILE A 187 17.81 -11.69 -14.82
C ILE A 187 18.52 -12.27 -13.60
N LYS A 188 19.84 -12.05 -13.51
CA LYS A 188 20.58 -12.32 -12.28
C LYS A 188 20.30 -11.19 -11.27
N PRO A 189 20.24 -11.49 -9.96
CA PRO A 189 20.17 -10.47 -8.92
C PRO A 189 21.33 -9.49 -8.96
#